data_AF-A0A4Q6CG62-F1
#
_entry.id   AF-A0A4Q6CG62-F1
#
_cell.length_a   1.000
_cell.length_b   1.000
_cell.length_c   1.000
_cell.angle_alpha   90.00
_cell.angle_beta   90.00
_cell.angle_gamma   90.00
#
_symmetry.space_group_name_H-M   'P 1'
#
loop_
_entity.id
_entity.type
_entity.pdbx_description
1 polymer ?
#
loop_
_entity_poly.entity_id
_entity_poly.type
_entity_poly.pdbx_seq_one_letter_code
_entity_poly.pdbx_strand_id
1 'polypeptide(L)'
;MSKKSESPKAISAQVDQSNSLELEMGRRVQIGAFFRERRELAGLEADYVAKELDLESSTILHAYESGRLSIPVDDVFAMTNILNIPPEDVMELIHELYQFGVN
;
A
#
# COMPACT_ATOMS: atom_id res chain seq x y z
N MET A 1 6.86 -27.94 -47.68
CA MET A 1 7.24 -28.27 -46.29
C MET A 1 6.82 -27.10 -45.40
N SER A 2 5.78 -27.29 -44.58
CA SER A 2 5.21 -26.25 -43.73
C SER A 2 6.14 -25.88 -42.58
N LYS A 3 6.47 -24.59 -42.45
CA LYS A 3 7.06 -24.03 -41.23
C LYS A 3 5.95 -23.96 -40.18
N LYS A 4 5.98 -24.82 -39.18
CA LYS A 4 5.17 -24.65 -37.96
C LYS A 4 5.75 -23.44 -37.22
N SER A 5 5.03 -22.32 -37.27
CA SER A 5 5.26 -21.18 -36.39
C SER A 5 4.72 -21.52 -35.01
N GLU A 6 5.61 -21.77 -34.05
CA GLU A 6 5.24 -21.80 -32.64
C GLU A 6 4.83 -20.38 -32.20
N SER A 7 3.72 -20.30 -31.47
CA SER A 7 3.01 -19.05 -31.16
C SER A 7 3.70 -18.25 -30.03
N PRO A 8 3.81 -16.92 -30.12
CA PRO A 8 4.34 -16.08 -29.05
C PRO A 8 3.23 -15.73 -28.06
N LYS A 9 2.85 -16.66 -27.18
CA LYS A 9 1.85 -16.40 -26.11
C LYS A 9 2.44 -16.32 -24.70
N ALA A 10 3.69 -16.74 -24.50
CA ALA A 10 4.29 -16.80 -23.16
C ALA A 10 5.00 -15.50 -22.72
N ILE A 11 5.40 -14.64 -23.66
CA ILE A 11 6.23 -13.45 -23.35
C ILE A 11 5.38 -12.24 -22.94
N SER A 12 4.17 -12.07 -23.49
CA SER A 12 3.35 -10.87 -23.17
C SER A 12 2.78 -10.88 -21.75
N ALA A 13 2.44 -12.06 -21.20
CA ALA A 13 1.84 -12.17 -19.87
C ALA A 13 2.82 -11.89 -18.71
N GLN A 14 4.12 -12.17 -18.89
CA GLN A 14 5.15 -11.95 -17.85
C GLN A 14 5.53 -10.48 -17.70
N VAL A 15 5.49 -9.72 -18.81
CA VAL A 15 5.77 -8.27 -18.82
C VAL A 15 4.61 -7.48 -18.19
N ASP A 16 3.36 -7.90 -18.42
CA ASP A 16 2.19 -7.27 -17.79
C ASP A 16 2.14 -7.46 -16.27
N GLN A 17 2.49 -8.65 -15.76
CA GLN A 17 2.50 -8.92 -14.32
C GLN A 17 3.62 -8.17 -13.58
N SER A 18 4.80 -8.05 -14.18
CA SER A 18 5.94 -7.36 -13.56
C SER A 18 5.65 -5.86 -13.38
N ASN A 19 5.07 -5.20 -14.38
CA ASN A 19 4.66 -3.80 -14.28
C ASN A 19 3.57 -3.59 -13.21
N SER A 20 2.63 -4.54 -13.08
CA SER A 20 1.56 -4.44 -12.07
C SER A 20 2.08 -4.53 -10.64
N LEU A 21 3.05 -5.40 -10.39
CA LEU A 21 3.69 -5.58 -9.09
C LEU A 21 4.52 -4.35 -8.68
N GLU A 22 5.28 -3.77 -9.63
CA GLU A 22 6.05 -2.55 -9.38
C GLU A 22 5.15 -1.36 -9.03
N LEU A 23 4.01 -1.22 -9.71
CA LEU A 23 3.03 -0.18 -9.41
C LEU A 23 2.39 -0.38 -8.02
N GLU A 24 2.04 -1.60 -7.65
CA GLU A 24 1.48 -1.92 -6.33
C GLU A 24 2.51 -1.66 -5.21
N MET A 25 3.78 -2.02 -5.42
CA MET A 25 4.87 -1.71 -4.48
C MET A 25 5.07 -0.21 -4.33
N GLY A 26 5.11 0.55 -5.43
CA GLY A 26 5.24 2.01 -5.39
C GLY A 26 4.13 2.69 -4.58
N ARG A 27 2.88 2.24 -4.76
CA ARG A 27 1.73 2.77 -4.01
C ARG A 27 1.80 2.47 -2.53
N ARG A 28 2.17 1.25 -2.15
CA ARG A 28 2.37 0.89 -0.72
C ARG A 28 3.40 1.78 -0.06
N VAL A 29 4.51 2.05 -0.74
CA VAL A 29 5.56 2.96 -0.24
C VAL A 29 5.02 4.38 -0.09
N GLN A 30 4.25 4.89 -1.05
CA GLN A 30 3.66 6.23 -0.99
C GLN A 30 2.67 6.37 0.18
N ILE A 31 1.75 5.42 0.35
CA ILE A 31 0.75 5.42 1.41
C ILE A 31 1.43 5.30 2.79
N GLY A 32 2.38 4.37 2.92
CA GLY A 32 3.15 4.21 4.14
C GLY A 32 3.92 5.48 4.52
N ALA A 33 4.59 6.11 3.55
CA ALA A 33 5.33 7.34 3.76
C ALA A 33 4.42 8.49 4.18
N PHE A 34 3.23 8.62 3.58
CA PHE A 34 2.23 9.61 3.97
C PHE A 34 1.84 9.46 5.44
N PHE A 35 1.49 8.25 5.88
CA PHE A 35 1.11 8.02 7.27
C PHE A 35 2.25 8.25 8.25
N ARG A 36 3.47 7.87 7.87
CA ARG A 36 4.67 8.14 8.65
C ARG A 36 4.89 9.64 8.85
N GLU A 37 4.83 10.41 7.77
CA GLU A 37 5.00 11.86 7.82
C GLU A 37 3.96 12.51 8.74
N ARG A 38 2.69 12.10 8.62
CA ARG A 38 1.62 12.63 9.48
C ARG A 38 1.82 12.25 10.95
N ARG A 39 2.30 11.02 11.23
CA ARG A 39 2.66 10.61 12.59
C ARG A 39 3.80 11.46 13.16
N GLU A 40 4.87 11.65 12.39
CA GLU A 40 6.02 12.44 12.80
C GLU A 40 5.64 13.92 13.02
N LEU A 41 4.82 14.50 12.16
CA LEU A 41 4.29 15.87 12.31
C LEU A 41 3.38 16.02 13.55
N ALA A 42 2.62 14.98 13.88
CA ALA A 42 1.82 14.93 15.11
C ALA A 42 2.66 14.72 16.38
N GLY A 43 3.97 14.45 16.24
CA GLY A 43 4.86 14.16 17.37
C GLY A 43 4.53 12.86 18.08
N LEU A 44 3.92 11.90 17.38
CA LEU A 44 3.48 10.63 17.97
C LEU A 44 4.54 9.54 17.76
N GLU A 45 4.83 8.82 18.83
CA GLU A 45 5.74 7.67 18.80
C GLU A 45 5.08 6.47 18.12
N ALA A 46 5.87 5.68 17.39
CA ALA A 46 5.38 4.49 16.70
C ALA A 46 4.75 3.47 17.65
N ASP A 47 5.32 3.29 18.85
CA ASP A 47 4.77 2.41 19.88
C ASP A 47 3.36 2.83 20.34
N TYR A 48 3.10 4.14 20.40
CA TYR A 48 1.79 4.66 20.77
C TYR A 48 0.76 4.34 19.69
N VAL A 49 1.05 4.70 18.44
CA VAL A 49 0.12 4.47 17.32
C VAL A 49 -0.11 2.97 17.10
N ALA A 50 0.94 2.14 17.20
CA ALA A 50 0.79 0.69 17.08
C ALA A 50 -0.13 0.10 18.16
N LYS A 51 -0.05 0.61 19.39
CA LYS A 51 -0.95 0.20 20.47
C LYS A 51 -2.40 0.64 20.24
N GLU A 52 -2.62 1.86 19.77
CA GLU A 52 -3.97 2.36 19.46
C GLU A 52 -4.61 1.59 18.29
N LEU A 53 -3.78 1.02 17.40
CA LEU A 53 -4.20 0.13 16.31
C LEU A 53 -4.32 -1.35 16.72
N ASP A 54 -4.11 -1.69 18.00
CA ASP A 54 -4.07 -3.08 18.48
C ASP A 54 -3.07 -3.99 17.73
N LEU A 55 -1.95 -3.41 17.27
CA LEU A 55 -0.87 -4.15 16.64
C LEU A 55 0.02 -4.83 17.69
N GLU A 56 0.51 -6.02 17.37
CA GLU A 56 1.39 -6.79 18.26
C GLU A 56 2.73 -6.07 18.54
N SER A 57 3.18 -5.20 17.63
CA SER A 57 4.45 -4.47 17.75
C SER A 57 4.49 -3.25 16.84
N SER A 58 5.20 -2.19 17.24
CA SER A 58 5.56 -1.06 16.37
C SER A 58 6.38 -1.45 15.14
N THR A 59 6.99 -2.64 15.13
CA THR A 59 7.64 -3.18 13.93
C THR A 59 6.63 -3.37 12.78
N ILE A 60 5.39 -3.76 13.09
CA ILE A 60 4.32 -3.91 12.09
C ILE A 60 3.95 -2.54 11.52
N LEU A 61 3.76 -1.55 12.39
CA LEU A 61 3.52 -0.16 11.97
C LEU A 61 4.66 0.35 11.08
N HIS A 62 5.92 0.12 11.43
CA HIS A 62 7.05 0.51 10.58
C HIS A 62 7.09 -0.24 9.25
N ALA A 63 6.59 -1.47 9.19
CA ALA A 63 6.48 -2.22 7.96
C ALA A 63 5.35 -1.65 7.05
N TYR A 64 4.25 -1.18 7.64
CA TYR A 64 3.22 -0.39 6.95
C TYR A 64 3.81 0.93 6.42
N GLU A 65 4.45 1.71 7.28
CA GLU A 65 5.04 3.02 6.97
C GLU A 65 6.13 2.98 5.90
N SER A 66 6.79 1.83 5.72
CA SER A 66 7.82 1.64 4.70
C SER A 66 7.31 0.98 3.42
N GLY A 67 6.02 0.63 3.35
CA GLY A 67 5.43 -0.10 2.24
C GLY A 67 5.92 -1.55 2.12
N ARG A 68 6.61 -2.09 3.14
CA ARG A 68 7.01 -3.51 3.19
C ARG A 68 5.82 -4.44 3.41
N LEU A 69 4.80 -3.95 4.11
CA LEU A 69 3.51 -4.61 4.26
C LEU A 69 2.40 -3.72 3.72
N SER A 70 1.37 -4.34 3.15
CA SER A 70 0.13 -3.65 2.82
C SER A 70 -0.61 -3.29 4.11
N ILE A 71 -1.16 -2.09 4.15
CA ILE A 71 -1.97 -1.64 5.29
C ILE A 71 -3.40 -2.14 5.06
N PRO A 72 -3.99 -2.91 6.00
CA PRO A 72 -5.41 -3.24 5.95
C PRO A 72 -6.27 -1.97 5.88
N VAL A 73 -7.38 -2.02 5.13
CA VAL A 73 -8.26 -0.84 4.97
C VAL A 73 -8.79 -0.34 6.31
N ASP A 74 -9.13 -1.25 7.22
CA ASP A 74 -9.60 -0.88 8.56
C ASP A 74 -8.52 -0.11 9.34
N ASP A 75 -7.26 -0.55 9.23
CA ASP A 75 -6.11 0.12 9.83
C ASP A 75 -5.83 1.48 9.17
N VAL A 76 -6.03 1.62 7.86
CA VAL A 76 -5.94 2.93 7.16
C VAL A 76 -6.92 3.91 7.79
N PHE A 77 -8.19 3.52 7.97
CA PHE A 77 -9.19 4.39 8.60
C PHE A 77 -8.88 4.68 10.07
N ALA A 78 -8.40 3.68 10.82
CA ALA A 78 -8.00 3.86 12.20
C ALA A 78 -6.81 4.83 12.33
N MET A 79 -5.80 4.71 11.45
CA MET A 79 -4.67 5.63 11.38
C MET A 79 -5.11 7.05 11.04
N THR A 80 -6.03 7.23 10.09
CA THR A 80 -6.61 8.54 9.76
C THR A 80 -7.22 9.20 11.01
N ASN A 81 -7.96 8.45 11.81
CA ASN A 81 -8.56 8.95 13.04
C ASN A 81 -7.51 9.27 14.12
N ILE A 82 -6.59 8.34 14.40
CA ILE A 82 -5.55 8.52 15.44
C ILE A 82 -4.68 9.75 15.13
N LEU A 83 -4.34 9.94 13.86
CA LEU A 83 -3.45 11.01 13.40
C LEU A 83 -4.21 12.32 13.08
N ASN A 84 -5.53 12.37 13.30
CA ASN A 84 -6.40 13.50 12.95
C ASN A 84 -6.20 13.99 11.51
N ILE A 85 -6.06 13.07 10.57
CA ILE A 85 -5.89 13.39 9.15
C ILE A 85 -7.29 13.68 8.57
N PRO A 86 -7.47 14.80 7.84
CA PRO A 86 -8.73 15.06 7.16
C PRO A 86 -9.08 13.93 6.18
N PRO A 87 -10.32 13.41 6.18
CA PRO A 87 -10.70 12.30 5.30
C PRO A 87 -10.40 12.55 3.82
N GLU A 88 -10.55 13.80 3.36
CA GLU A 88 -10.24 14.23 1.99
C GLU A 88 -8.79 13.94 1.57
N ASP A 89 -7.83 14.07 2.48
CA ASP A 89 -6.40 13.81 2.20
C ASP A 89 -6.13 12.32 1.98
N VAL A 90 -7.01 11.45 2.48
CA VAL A 90 -6.85 9.98 2.43
C VAL A 90 -7.69 9.38 1.32
N MET A 91 -8.79 10.03 0.92
CA MET A 91 -9.66 9.55 -0.16
C MET A 91 -8.94 9.45 -1.50
N GLU A 92 -7.99 10.35 -1.81
CA GLU A 92 -7.16 10.26 -3.02
C GLU A 92 -6.25 9.02 -2.97
N LEU A 93 -5.62 8.75 -1.82
CA LEU A 93 -4.77 7.58 -1.60
C LEU A 93 -5.56 6.26 -1.67
N ILE A 94 -6.77 6.24 -1.12
CA ILE A 94 -7.65 5.07 -1.09
C ILE A 94 -8.28 4.80 -2.46
N HIS A 95 -8.70 5.84 -3.20
CA HIS A 95 -9.30 5.67 -4.53
C HIS A 95 -8.33 4.95 -5.48
N GLU A 96 -7.03 5.18 -5.35
CA GLU A 96 -6.00 4.45 -6.09
C GLU A 96 -5.87 2.98 -5.69
N LEU A 97 -6.18 2.61 -4.44
CA LEU A 97 -6.22 1.21 -3.99
C LEU A 97 -7.42 0.46 -4.58
N TYR A 98 -8.58 1.11 -4.69
CA TYR A 98 -9.83 0.46 -5.12
C TYR A 98 -10.01 0.33 -6.63
N GLN A 99 -9.32 1.12 -7.46
CA GLN A 99 -9.45 1.00 -8.93
C GLN A 99 -8.92 -0.33 -9.51
N PHE A 100 -8.26 -1.17 -8.70
CA PHE A 100 -7.69 -2.44 -9.15
C PHE A 100 -8.21 -3.65 -8.35
N GLY A 101 -9.16 -3.46 -7.44
CA GLY A 101 -9.75 -4.51 -6.59
C GLY A 101 -10.98 -5.23 -7.16
N VAL A 102 -11.28 -5.06 -8.46
CA VAL A 102 -12.35 -5.80 -9.14
C VAL A 102 -11.77 -6.50 -10.37
N ASN A 103 -11.25 -7.70 -10.15
CA ASN A 103 -11.24 -8.81 -11.12
C ASN A 103 -10.99 -10.13 -10.37
#